data_AF-A0A9D5IJV1-F1
#
_entry.id   AF-A0A9D5IJV1-F1
#
_cell.length_a   1.000
_cell.length_b   1.000
_cell.length_c   1.000
_cell.angle_alpha   90.00
_cell.angle_beta   90.00
_cell.angle_gamma   90.00
#
_symmetry.space_group_name_H-M   'P 1'
#
loop_
_entity.id
_entity.type
_entity.pdbx_description
1 polymer ?
#
loop_
_entity_poly.entity_id
_entity_poly.type
_entity_poly.pdbx_seq_one_letter_code
_entity_poly.pdbx_strand_id
1 'polypeptide(L)'
;MATAPPLPQQLHKVVLVMDLVESVRLMAANEAAVVNQWRGFVHHATTVVLPDCKGRMVKSLGDGMLVEFDQPTDAVRAALTLHKYFAPLNETLPATQRLYLRAGLNATNLYADENDVYGHGVNLAARVADLAAPGETIITASVFDGIVVGMDAEVEDRGENYLKHWPESVRTWAIHSVTAGSSAIRVQVPEGTALDFRPSIAVVPFETRSHAAEQFVIGELIADGVIAQLARSPDLRVISRLSTTAFRGRTSSASEIGRHLEATFVLGGSYVTYGEKVVIMAQLTDNRREEVIWADRLTGDVRDLMETQSELLDALCSACSKALLNDVVQRTLVLPLPQLDSNALLLGGITLMHRSTPRDLQRSHQLLEAVVDRHKRVATPWAWLAKWHIMQVVQGLSGEPAKDFQRAIDTADRALDLEPASSLAMAIKGHALCHLGEDVDASHRLLQEATQSNPNDPMAWLYNSVWSTMWGTPEDSMVEAENALHLSPLDPQKYYFEMMLANSYLAIGRLSQAVDLCRSSLAKNRYHLPTLRAMLIAQFEMGLTREARETFALIMEMQPDFTLTKYLAAGSHSRLRQRGAKVFAEMGLQH
;
A
#
# COMPACT_ATOMS: atom_id res chain seq x y z
N MET A 1 -35.81 41.02 27.81
CA MET A 1 -34.87 39.90 27.59
C MET A 1 -35.34 38.75 28.45
N ALA A 2 -36.00 37.76 27.85
CA ALA A 2 -36.42 36.56 28.57
C ALA A 2 -35.16 35.81 29.03
N THR A 3 -35.12 35.46 30.32
CA THR A 3 -34.05 34.69 30.95
C THR A 3 -33.94 33.35 30.25
N ALA A 4 -32.79 33.05 29.65
CA ALA A 4 -32.51 31.73 29.11
C ALA A 4 -32.70 30.66 30.21
N PRO A 5 -33.21 29.47 29.87
CA PRO A 5 -33.32 28.38 30.83
C PRO A 5 -31.95 28.08 31.44
N PRO A 6 -31.90 27.66 32.72
CA PRO A 6 -30.64 27.31 33.39
C PRO A 6 -29.92 26.20 32.64
N LEU A 7 -28.59 26.24 32.64
CA LEU A 7 -27.75 25.18 32.06
C LEU A 7 -28.13 23.82 32.65
N PRO A 8 -28.28 22.77 31.82
CA PRO A 8 -28.54 21.42 32.29
C PRO A 8 -27.44 20.91 33.23
N GLN A 9 -27.71 19.82 33.96
CA GLN A 9 -26.73 19.27 34.90
C GLN A 9 -25.63 18.52 34.15
N GLN A 10 -24.37 18.70 34.58
CA GLN A 10 -23.26 17.91 34.06
C GLN A 10 -23.23 16.54 34.74
N LEU A 11 -23.31 15.47 33.95
CA LEU A 11 -23.32 14.08 34.39
C LEU A 11 -22.30 13.27 33.57
N HIS A 12 -21.69 12.26 34.20
CA HIS A 12 -20.89 11.27 33.48
C HIS A 12 -21.81 10.16 32.96
N LYS A 13 -21.87 10.00 31.63
CA LYS A 13 -22.77 9.05 30.97
C LYS A 13 -22.03 8.32 29.86
N VAL A 14 -22.57 7.16 29.47
CA VAL A 14 -22.17 6.43 28.26
C VAL A 14 -23.23 6.66 27.21
N VAL A 15 -22.78 7.09 26.03
CA VAL A 15 -23.65 7.42 24.91
C VAL A 15 -23.48 6.37 23.83
N LEU A 16 -24.59 5.77 23.41
CA LEU A 16 -24.70 4.88 22.26
C LEU A 16 -25.36 5.63 21.11
N VAL A 17 -24.69 5.64 19.97
CA VAL A 17 -25.29 6.01 18.68
C VAL A 17 -25.36 4.74 17.84
N MET A 18 -26.55 4.42 17.33
CA MET A 18 -26.76 3.26 16.47
C MET A 18 -27.68 3.64 15.31
N ASP A 19 -27.30 3.30 14.09
CA ASP A 19 -28.07 3.58 12.88
C ASP A 19 -28.12 2.39 11.92
N LEU A 20 -29.04 2.49 10.95
CA LEU A 20 -29.20 1.51 9.88
C LEU A 20 -28.22 1.81 8.73
N VAL A 21 -27.38 0.84 8.38
CA VAL A 21 -26.42 0.98 7.29
C VAL A 21 -27.12 1.02 5.93
N GLU A 22 -26.72 1.97 5.09
CA GLU A 22 -27.27 2.20 3.74
C GLU A 22 -28.80 2.41 3.71
N SER A 23 -29.37 3.00 4.76
CA SER A 23 -30.80 3.28 4.89
C SER A 23 -31.43 3.92 3.65
N VAL A 24 -30.78 4.91 3.03
CA VAL A 24 -31.24 5.60 1.82
C VAL A 24 -31.43 4.62 0.64
N ARG A 25 -30.47 3.71 0.44
CA ARG A 25 -30.53 2.71 -0.63
C ARG A 25 -31.65 1.70 -0.35
N LEU A 26 -31.77 1.27 0.90
CA LEU A 26 -32.81 0.33 1.34
C LEU A 26 -34.21 0.93 1.19
N MET A 27 -34.38 2.20 1.56
CA MET A 27 -35.63 2.95 1.38
C MET A 27 -35.98 3.13 -0.09
N ALA A 28 -34.99 3.40 -0.95
CA ALA A 28 -35.23 3.48 -2.40
C ALA A 28 -35.71 2.16 -3.01
N ALA A 29 -35.31 1.02 -2.42
CA ALA A 29 -35.74 -0.30 -2.88
C ALA A 29 -37.15 -0.66 -2.40
N ASN A 30 -37.48 -0.39 -1.12
CA ASN A 30 -38.82 -0.62 -0.57
C ASN A 30 -39.03 0.17 0.74
N GLU A 31 -39.40 1.44 0.59
CA GLU A 31 -39.57 2.39 1.69
C GLU A 31 -40.50 1.89 2.78
N ALA A 32 -41.70 1.43 2.42
CA ALA A 32 -42.71 0.99 3.38
C ALA A 32 -42.24 -0.21 4.22
N ALA A 33 -41.54 -1.17 3.61
CA ALA A 33 -41.01 -2.33 4.33
C ALA A 33 -39.91 -1.92 5.32
N VAL A 34 -38.96 -1.09 4.89
CA VAL A 34 -37.85 -0.64 5.74
C VAL A 34 -38.36 0.21 6.91
N VAL A 35 -39.31 1.11 6.67
CA VAL A 35 -39.94 1.91 7.74
C VAL A 35 -40.65 1.03 8.75
N ASN A 36 -41.38 0.00 8.32
CA ASN A 36 -42.05 -0.92 9.25
C ASN A 36 -41.06 -1.74 10.08
N GLN A 37 -39.99 -2.25 9.46
CA GLN A 37 -38.95 -3.00 10.17
C GLN A 37 -38.19 -2.12 11.18
N TRP A 38 -37.87 -0.88 10.79
CA TRP A 38 -37.22 0.08 11.68
C TRP A 38 -38.12 0.48 12.87
N ARG A 39 -39.41 0.72 12.63
CA ARG A 39 -40.37 0.99 13.72
C ARG A 39 -40.49 -0.20 14.67
N GLY A 40 -40.51 -1.43 14.15
CA GLY A 40 -40.49 -2.65 14.95
C GLY A 40 -39.22 -2.76 15.81
N PHE A 41 -38.06 -2.46 15.22
CA PHE A 41 -36.79 -2.42 15.92
C PHE A 41 -36.78 -1.40 17.06
N VAL A 42 -37.16 -0.15 16.80
CA VAL A 42 -37.20 0.92 17.83
C VAL A 42 -38.18 0.56 18.94
N HIS A 43 -39.34 -0.02 18.62
CA HIS A 43 -40.29 -0.48 19.61
C HIS A 43 -39.70 -1.60 20.49
N HIS A 44 -39.03 -2.59 19.89
CA HIS A 44 -38.38 -3.67 20.63
C HIS A 44 -37.22 -3.16 21.51
N ALA A 45 -36.39 -2.28 20.96
CA ALA A 45 -35.29 -1.64 21.70
C ALA A 45 -35.82 -0.94 22.96
N THR A 46 -36.85 -0.10 22.81
CA THR A 46 -37.38 0.72 23.91
C THR A 46 -38.20 -0.05 24.94
N THR A 47 -38.88 -1.14 24.55
CA THR A 47 -39.76 -1.90 25.45
C THR A 47 -39.11 -3.11 26.10
N VAL A 48 -38.02 -3.64 25.52
CA VAL A 48 -37.37 -4.87 25.99
C VAL A 48 -35.90 -4.60 26.33
N VAL A 49 -35.09 -4.26 25.33
CA VAL A 49 -33.62 -4.28 25.49
C VAL A 49 -33.11 -3.16 26.41
N LEU A 50 -33.60 -1.93 26.21
CA LEU A 50 -33.15 -0.78 26.98
C LEU A 50 -33.55 -0.87 28.46
N PRO A 51 -34.80 -1.23 28.83
CA PRO A 51 -35.14 -1.50 30.24
C PRO A 51 -34.26 -2.56 30.90
N ASP A 52 -34.00 -3.69 30.23
CA ASP A 52 -33.18 -4.78 30.75
C ASP A 52 -31.70 -4.37 30.93
N CYS A 53 -31.22 -3.47 30.06
CA CYS A 53 -29.86 -2.93 30.11
C CYS A 53 -29.79 -1.55 30.77
N LYS A 54 -30.81 -1.11 31.52
CA LYS A 54 -30.84 0.20 32.20
C LYS A 54 -30.49 1.39 31.30
N GLY A 55 -30.83 1.31 30.03
CA GLY A 55 -30.65 2.37 29.04
C GLY A 55 -31.88 3.26 28.94
N ARG A 56 -31.67 4.54 28.65
CA ARG A 56 -32.73 5.49 28.31
C ARG A 56 -32.54 5.97 26.89
N MET A 57 -33.55 5.80 26.04
CA MET A 57 -33.55 6.41 24.71
C MET A 57 -33.71 7.92 24.88
N VAL A 58 -32.76 8.69 24.35
CA VAL A 58 -32.80 10.15 24.38
C VAL A 58 -33.66 10.65 23.22
N LYS A 59 -33.33 10.25 22.00
CA LYS A 59 -34.09 10.61 20.80
C LYS A 59 -33.85 9.65 19.64
N SER A 60 -34.78 9.67 18.69
CA SER A 60 -34.58 9.07 17.37
C SER A 60 -33.89 10.08 16.45
N LEU A 61 -33.00 9.59 15.60
CA LEU A 61 -32.25 10.35 14.60
C LEU A 61 -32.82 10.15 13.18
N GLY A 62 -34.03 9.58 13.07
CA GLY A 62 -34.59 9.10 11.82
C GLY A 62 -34.40 7.60 11.69
N ASP A 63 -33.37 7.18 10.98
CA ASP A 63 -32.89 5.81 10.80
C ASP A 63 -31.83 5.38 11.84
N GLY A 64 -31.66 6.19 12.88
CA GLY A 64 -30.81 5.91 14.02
C GLY A 64 -31.45 6.26 15.36
N MET A 65 -30.74 5.92 16.44
CA MET A 65 -31.13 6.20 17.81
C MET A 65 -29.93 6.68 18.63
N LEU A 66 -30.22 7.58 19.55
CA LEU A 66 -29.30 8.05 20.58
C LEU A 66 -29.80 7.55 21.94
N VAL A 67 -28.96 6.80 22.64
CA VAL A 67 -29.29 6.17 23.92
C VAL A 67 -28.22 6.51 24.94
N GLU A 68 -28.63 6.75 26.19
CA GLU A 68 -27.73 6.97 27.30
C GLU A 68 -27.79 5.84 28.33
N PHE A 69 -26.65 5.60 28.99
CA PHE A 69 -26.48 4.62 30.06
C PHE A 69 -25.61 5.21 31.18
N ASP A 70 -25.78 4.69 32.38
CA ASP A 70 -24.90 5.00 33.51
C ASP A 70 -23.59 4.20 33.50
N GLN A 71 -23.58 3.01 32.88
CA GLN A 71 -22.46 2.06 32.94
C GLN A 71 -22.05 1.58 31.54
N PRO A 72 -20.73 1.48 31.24
CA PRO A 72 -20.22 0.96 29.96
C PRO A 72 -20.65 -0.46 29.65
N THR A 73 -20.69 -1.32 30.66
CA THR A 73 -21.09 -2.74 30.53
C THR A 73 -22.52 -2.91 30.05
N ASP A 74 -23.44 -2.11 30.59
CA ASP A 74 -24.84 -2.10 30.22
C ASP A 74 -25.04 -1.58 28.79
N ALA A 75 -24.27 -0.55 28.39
CA ALA A 75 -24.33 0.01 27.04
C ALA A 75 -23.84 -0.98 25.96
N VAL A 76 -22.74 -1.68 26.22
CA VAL A 76 -22.21 -2.72 25.32
C VAL A 76 -23.18 -3.90 25.23
N ARG A 77 -23.73 -4.37 26.36
CA ARG A 77 -24.73 -5.45 26.36
C ARG A 77 -25.95 -5.08 25.52
N ALA A 78 -26.44 -3.85 25.64
CA ALA A 78 -27.54 -3.35 24.83
C ALA A 78 -27.17 -3.37 23.34
N ALA A 79 -26.02 -2.83 22.96
CA ALA A 79 -25.56 -2.80 21.57
C ALA A 79 -25.48 -4.20 20.95
N LEU A 80 -24.83 -5.15 21.64
CA LEU A 80 -24.70 -6.54 21.19
C LEU A 80 -26.06 -7.26 21.08
N THR A 81 -27.00 -6.94 21.96
CA THR A 81 -28.36 -7.51 21.91
C THR A 81 -29.15 -6.95 20.73
N LEU A 82 -29.05 -5.63 20.49
CA LEU A 82 -29.74 -4.97 19.38
C LEU A 82 -29.23 -5.43 18.01
N HIS A 83 -27.93 -5.70 17.86
CA HIS A 83 -27.38 -6.26 16.62
C HIS A 83 -28.00 -7.59 16.20
N LYS A 84 -28.56 -8.37 17.14
CA LYS A 84 -29.20 -9.67 16.87
C LYS A 84 -30.61 -9.55 16.30
N TYR A 85 -31.24 -8.36 16.38
CA TYR A 85 -32.65 -8.19 16.04
C TYR A 85 -32.97 -8.57 14.59
N PHE A 86 -32.15 -8.14 13.63
CA PHE A 86 -32.39 -8.41 12.21
C PHE A 86 -31.82 -9.76 11.72
N ALA A 87 -31.11 -10.52 12.57
CA ALA A 87 -30.46 -11.76 12.13
C ALA A 87 -31.46 -12.79 11.54
N PRO A 88 -32.60 -13.12 12.20
CA PRO A 88 -33.57 -14.06 11.63
C PRO A 88 -34.20 -13.57 10.32
N LEU A 89 -34.43 -12.25 10.21
CA LEU A 89 -34.98 -11.66 9.00
C LEU A 89 -33.97 -11.74 7.84
N ASN A 90 -32.70 -11.43 8.11
CA ASN A 90 -31.62 -11.44 7.11
C ASN A 90 -31.32 -12.82 6.52
N GLU A 91 -31.61 -13.91 7.24
CA GLU A 91 -31.52 -15.27 6.72
C GLU A 91 -32.48 -15.52 5.55
N THR A 92 -33.65 -14.86 5.57
CA THR A 92 -34.70 -15.01 4.54
C THR A 92 -34.57 -14.00 3.41
N LEU A 93 -33.78 -12.94 3.59
CA LEU A 93 -33.64 -11.84 2.63
C LEU A 93 -32.45 -12.04 1.68
N PRO A 94 -32.58 -11.65 0.40
CA PRO A 94 -31.44 -11.51 -0.51
C PRO A 94 -30.40 -10.55 0.06
N ALA A 95 -29.11 -10.79 -0.23
CA ALA A 95 -28.00 -10.00 0.33
C ALA A 95 -28.17 -8.48 0.15
N THR A 96 -28.76 -8.03 -0.95
CA THR A 96 -29.00 -6.61 -1.26
C THR A 96 -30.11 -5.96 -0.43
N GLN A 97 -30.94 -6.73 0.27
CA GLN A 97 -32.07 -6.25 1.07
C GLN A 97 -31.86 -6.45 2.58
N ARG A 98 -30.73 -7.02 2.98
CA ARG A 98 -30.42 -7.27 4.40
C ARG A 98 -30.25 -5.97 5.17
N LEU A 99 -30.73 -5.97 6.40
CA LEU A 99 -30.71 -4.83 7.31
C LEU A 99 -29.58 -5.04 8.32
N TYR A 100 -28.61 -4.14 8.33
CA TYR A 100 -27.50 -4.18 9.27
C TYR A 100 -27.44 -2.89 10.07
N LEU A 101 -27.20 -3.05 11.37
CA LEU A 101 -26.97 -1.94 12.29
C LEU A 101 -25.47 -1.72 12.42
N ARG A 102 -25.06 -0.48 12.66
CA ARG A 102 -23.72 -0.15 13.14
C ARG A 102 -23.83 0.74 14.37
N ALA A 103 -22.85 0.68 15.25
CA ALA A 103 -22.91 1.37 16.53
C ALA A 103 -21.58 1.97 16.99
N GLY A 104 -21.67 3.06 17.73
CA GLY A 104 -20.56 3.75 18.37
C GLY A 104 -20.87 4.06 19.83
N LEU A 105 -19.92 3.79 20.73
CA LEU A 105 -20.03 4.08 22.15
C LEU A 105 -18.90 5.00 22.63
N ASN A 106 -19.28 5.97 23.47
CA ASN A 106 -18.31 6.81 24.17
C ASN A 106 -18.79 7.12 25.60
N ALA A 107 -17.89 7.00 26.58
CA ALA A 107 -18.12 7.45 27.95
C ALA A 107 -17.52 8.84 28.17
N THR A 108 -18.32 9.79 28.66
CA THR A 108 -17.93 11.19 28.75
C THR A 108 -18.76 11.98 29.76
N ASN A 109 -18.25 13.14 30.18
CA ASN A 109 -19.04 14.13 30.88
C ASN A 109 -19.86 14.94 29.87
N LEU A 110 -21.18 14.90 30.01
CA LEU A 110 -22.12 15.62 29.16
C LEU A 110 -23.13 16.40 30.02
N TYR A 111 -23.78 17.38 29.42
CA TYR A 111 -24.90 18.08 30.01
C TYR A 111 -26.18 17.33 29.64
N ALA A 112 -26.97 16.94 30.62
CA ALA A 112 -28.22 16.23 30.41
C ALA A 112 -29.37 16.93 31.12
N ASP A 113 -30.54 16.92 30.50
CA ASP A 113 -31.82 17.23 31.15
C ASP A 113 -32.82 16.08 30.90
N GLU A 114 -34.09 16.33 31.26
CA GLU A 114 -35.16 15.34 31.09
C GLU A 114 -35.40 14.99 29.61
N ASN A 115 -35.01 15.84 28.66
CA ASN A 115 -35.35 15.75 27.25
C ASN A 115 -34.18 15.41 26.31
N ASP A 116 -32.96 15.87 26.59
CA ASP A 116 -31.82 15.69 25.66
C ASP A 116 -30.46 15.61 26.37
N VAL A 117 -29.44 15.24 25.59
CA VAL A 117 -28.03 15.27 25.99
C VAL A 117 -27.22 16.18 25.09
N TYR A 118 -26.34 16.97 25.70
CA TYR A 118 -25.52 17.97 25.04
C TYR A 118 -24.07 17.81 25.44
N GLY A 119 -23.17 17.88 24.46
CA GLY A 119 -21.74 17.90 24.75
C GLY A 119 -20.91 17.39 23.60
N HIS A 120 -19.64 17.77 23.64
CA HIS A 120 -18.64 17.36 22.64
C HIS A 120 -18.52 15.82 22.56
N GLY A 121 -18.66 15.12 23.68
CA GLY A 121 -18.57 13.66 23.74
C GLY A 121 -19.76 12.90 23.11
N VAL A 122 -20.92 13.55 22.91
CA VAL A 122 -22.05 12.97 22.15
C VAL A 122 -21.69 12.89 20.66
N ASN A 123 -21.07 13.95 20.14
CA ASN A 123 -20.59 13.98 18.76
C ASN A 123 -19.48 12.95 18.53
N LEU A 124 -18.64 12.69 19.54
CA LEU A 124 -17.64 11.62 19.46
C LEU A 124 -18.29 10.25 19.26
N ALA A 125 -19.32 9.91 20.04
CA ALA A 125 -20.03 8.63 19.89
C ALA A 125 -20.58 8.45 18.47
N ALA A 126 -21.17 9.50 17.89
CA ALA A 126 -21.65 9.47 16.50
C ALA A 126 -20.52 9.26 15.48
N ARG A 127 -19.36 9.91 15.68
CA ARG A 127 -18.19 9.75 14.79
C ARG A 127 -17.52 8.39 14.93
N VAL A 128 -17.53 7.84 16.13
CA VAL A 128 -17.08 6.47 16.38
C VAL A 128 -18.02 5.46 15.73
N ALA A 129 -19.34 5.72 15.72
CA ALA A 129 -20.29 4.89 14.99
C ALA A 129 -20.05 4.92 13.46
N ASP A 130 -19.58 6.06 12.92
CA ASP A 130 -19.23 6.16 11.49
C ASP A 130 -18.06 5.25 11.09
N LEU A 131 -17.20 4.83 12.04
CA LEU A 131 -16.12 3.86 11.79
C LEU A 131 -16.60 2.41 11.71
N ALA A 132 -17.78 2.12 12.25
CA ALA A 132 -18.29 0.76 12.39
C ALA A 132 -18.76 0.18 11.04
N ALA A 133 -18.30 -1.03 10.74
CA ALA A 133 -18.81 -1.83 9.64
C ALA A 133 -20.26 -2.33 9.91
N PRO A 134 -20.97 -2.85 8.89
CA PRO A 134 -22.29 -3.46 9.11
C PRO A 134 -22.22 -4.60 10.13
N GLY A 135 -23.01 -4.50 11.20
CA GLY A 135 -23.06 -5.46 12.29
C GLY A 135 -22.04 -5.23 13.41
N GLU A 136 -21.30 -4.13 13.37
CA GLU A 136 -20.21 -3.85 14.30
C GLU A 136 -20.57 -2.77 15.32
N THR A 137 -20.01 -2.90 16.53
CA THR A 137 -19.99 -1.85 17.55
C THR A 137 -18.54 -1.41 17.76
N ILE A 138 -18.25 -0.12 17.58
CA ILE A 138 -16.95 0.48 17.90
C ILE A 138 -17.06 1.26 19.21
N ILE A 139 -16.02 1.17 20.05
CA ILE A 139 -15.96 1.82 21.35
C ILE A 139 -14.69 2.66 21.51
N THR A 140 -14.76 3.72 22.33
CA THR A 140 -13.59 4.51 22.74
C THR A 140 -12.87 3.89 23.94
N ALA A 141 -11.67 4.39 24.25
CA ALA A 141 -10.88 3.97 25.41
C ALA A 141 -11.66 4.10 26.73
N SER A 142 -12.43 5.17 26.89
CA SER A 142 -13.22 5.42 28.10
C SER A 142 -14.32 4.37 28.32
N VAL A 143 -14.80 3.73 27.27
CA VAL A 143 -15.73 2.59 27.36
C VAL A 143 -14.94 1.31 27.61
N PHE A 144 -13.82 1.11 26.90
CA PHE A 144 -12.95 -0.06 27.04
C PHE A 144 -12.47 -0.26 28.48
N ASP A 145 -12.02 0.80 29.13
CA ASP A 145 -11.53 0.76 30.52
C ASP A 145 -12.64 0.37 31.52
N GLY A 146 -13.90 0.62 31.17
CA GLY A 146 -15.07 0.35 32.01
C GLY A 146 -15.70 -1.03 31.84
N ILE A 147 -15.22 -1.87 30.90
CA ILE A 147 -15.83 -3.17 30.57
C ILE A 147 -15.03 -4.39 31.05
N VAL A 148 -13.95 -4.17 31.83
CA VAL A 148 -12.92 -5.17 32.18
C VAL A 148 -13.43 -6.33 33.06
N VAL A 149 -14.59 -6.22 33.73
CA VAL A 149 -15.10 -7.27 34.63
C VAL A 149 -16.48 -7.78 34.19
N GLY A 150 -16.56 -9.08 33.84
CA GLY A 150 -17.84 -9.81 33.73
C GLY A 150 -18.58 -9.71 32.39
N MET A 151 -17.91 -9.33 31.30
CA MET A 151 -18.52 -9.25 29.96
C MET A 151 -18.02 -10.38 29.04
N ASP A 152 -18.97 -11.09 28.41
CA ASP A 152 -18.71 -12.13 27.42
C ASP A 152 -18.74 -11.52 26.00
N ALA A 153 -17.67 -10.83 25.64
CA ALA A 153 -17.51 -10.15 24.36
C ALA A 153 -16.09 -10.33 23.80
N GLU A 154 -15.96 -10.50 22.49
CA GLU A 154 -14.67 -10.44 21.81
C GLU A 154 -14.33 -8.98 21.55
N VAL A 155 -13.10 -8.58 21.86
CA VAL A 155 -12.64 -7.19 21.70
C VAL A 155 -11.40 -7.16 20.81
N GLU A 156 -11.47 -6.37 19.74
CA GLU A 156 -10.39 -6.17 18.78
C GLU A 156 -9.89 -4.72 18.85
N ASP A 157 -8.60 -4.51 19.06
CA ASP A 157 -7.99 -3.17 19.06
C ASP A 157 -7.85 -2.63 17.63
N ARG A 158 -8.52 -1.51 17.35
CA ARG A 158 -8.54 -0.81 16.06
C ARG A 158 -7.57 0.37 16.01
N GLY A 159 -6.71 0.53 17.02
CA GLY A 159 -5.67 1.54 17.04
C GLY A 159 -6.20 2.97 17.03
N GLU A 160 -5.31 3.91 16.73
CA GLU A 160 -5.60 5.35 16.67
C GLU A 160 -6.38 5.70 15.39
N ASN A 161 -7.53 6.36 15.53
CA ASN A 161 -8.39 6.74 14.40
C ASN A 161 -8.56 8.27 14.35
N TYR A 162 -8.37 8.86 13.17
CA TYR A 162 -8.60 10.29 12.95
C TYR A 162 -10.01 10.54 12.46
N LEU A 163 -10.81 11.22 13.27
CA LEU A 163 -12.23 11.47 13.00
C LEU A 163 -12.44 12.83 12.32
N LYS A 164 -13.43 12.90 11.42
CA LYS A 164 -13.76 14.14 10.71
C LYS A 164 -14.11 15.26 11.70
N HIS A 165 -13.38 16.37 11.61
CA HIS A 165 -13.51 17.55 12.48
C HIS A 165 -13.23 17.28 13.97
N TRP A 166 -12.48 16.21 14.28
CA TRP A 166 -11.95 15.97 15.61
C TRP A 166 -10.44 16.28 15.61
N PRO A 167 -9.93 17.08 16.55
CA PRO A 167 -8.55 17.60 16.48
C PRO A 167 -7.48 16.55 16.83
N GLU A 168 -7.82 15.52 17.59
CA GLU A 168 -6.89 14.52 18.11
C GLU A 168 -7.18 13.13 17.52
N SER A 169 -6.23 12.20 17.60
CA SER A 169 -6.53 10.79 17.30
C SER A 169 -7.33 10.19 18.45
N VAL A 170 -8.21 9.25 18.11
CA VAL A 170 -9.04 8.53 19.08
C VAL A 170 -8.75 7.04 18.93
N ARG A 171 -8.19 6.43 19.97
CA ARG A 171 -8.05 4.97 20.01
C ARG A 171 -9.40 4.30 20.13
N THR A 172 -9.64 3.29 19.30
CA THR A 172 -10.91 2.57 19.29
C THR A 172 -10.74 1.05 19.32
N TRP A 173 -11.81 0.36 19.71
CA TRP A 173 -11.91 -1.09 19.69
C TRP A 173 -13.22 -1.51 19.05
N ALA A 174 -13.20 -2.61 18.30
CA ALA A 174 -14.41 -3.29 17.86
C ALA A 174 -14.84 -4.31 18.92
N ILE A 175 -16.15 -4.36 19.20
CA ILE A 175 -16.76 -5.37 20.07
C ILE A 175 -17.65 -6.29 19.26
N HIS A 176 -17.50 -7.59 19.48
CA HIS A 176 -18.32 -8.64 18.88
C HIS A 176 -18.96 -9.53 19.94
N SER A 177 -20.12 -10.13 19.60
CA SER A 177 -20.76 -11.12 20.45
C SER A 177 -19.94 -12.41 20.43
N VAL A 178 -19.59 -12.93 21.61
CA VAL A 178 -19.10 -14.31 21.72
C VAL A 178 -20.26 -15.21 21.31
N THR A 179 -20.19 -15.79 20.13
CA THR A 179 -21.18 -16.75 19.68
C THR A 179 -20.44 -18.04 19.38
N ALA A 180 -20.74 -19.08 20.15
CA ALA A 180 -20.34 -20.45 19.85
C ALA A 180 -20.91 -20.83 18.47
N GLY A 181 -20.11 -20.63 17.42
CA GLY A 181 -20.50 -20.91 16.03
C GLY A 181 -20.49 -19.71 15.07
N SER A 182 -20.31 -18.47 15.56
CA SER A 182 -20.04 -17.35 14.64
C SER A 182 -18.56 -17.36 14.29
N SER A 183 -18.20 -18.18 13.30
CA SER A 183 -17.18 -17.71 12.38
C SER A 183 -17.71 -16.37 11.90
N ALA A 184 -17.11 -15.27 12.37
CA ALA A 184 -17.08 -14.08 11.56
C ALA A 184 -16.83 -14.58 10.13
N ILE A 185 -17.55 -14.06 9.14
CA ILE A 185 -17.04 -14.14 7.78
C ILE A 185 -15.80 -13.24 7.80
N ARG A 186 -14.72 -13.74 8.41
CA ARG A 186 -13.38 -13.50 7.94
C ARG A 186 -13.49 -14.00 6.52
N VAL A 187 -13.44 -13.08 5.57
CA VAL A 187 -12.81 -13.43 4.30
C VAL A 187 -11.44 -13.93 4.75
N GLN A 188 -11.32 -15.26 4.91
CA GLN A 188 -10.05 -15.91 5.01
C GLN A 188 -9.45 -15.69 3.63
N VAL A 189 -8.79 -14.55 3.45
CA VAL A 189 -7.61 -14.54 2.61
C VAL A 189 -6.75 -15.63 3.23
N PRO A 190 -6.36 -16.66 2.47
CA PRO A 190 -5.47 -17.68 3.00
C PRO A 190 -4.19 -16.97 3.44
N GLU A 191 -4.07 -16.69 4.74
CA GLU A 191 -2.79 -16.42 5.38
C GLU A 191 -2.08 -17.76 5.47
N GLY A 192 -1.61 -18.25 4.33
CA GLY A 192 -0.51 -19.19 4.34
C GLY A 192 0.67 -18.41 4.88
N THR A 193 0.99 -18.59 6.17
CA THR A 193 2.33 -18.68 6.81
C THR A 193 3.53 -17.94 6.20
N ALA A 194 3.34 -16.90 5.40
CA ALA A 194 4.38 -16.25 4.64
C ALA A 194 4.54 -14.84 5.17
N LEU A 195 5.56 -14.67 6.01
CA LEU A 195 6.29 -13.41 6.17
C LEU A 195 6.86 -12.87 4.83
N ASP A 196 6.67 -13.63 3.75
CA ASP A 196 7.06 -13.29 2.39
C ASP A 196 5.93 -12.51 1.70
N PHE A 197 6.13 -11.19 1.58
CA PHE A 197 5.20 -10.29 0.91
C PHE A 197 5.35 -10.30 -0.61
N ARG A 198 6.10 -11.22 -1.22
CA ARG A 198 6.28 -11.28 -2.68
C ARG A 198 5.14 -12.04 -3.36
N PRO A 199 4.67 -11.62 -4.55
CA PRO A 199 3.68 -12.39 -5.30
C PRO A 199 4.34 -13.68 -5.76
N SER A 200 3.62 -14.79 -5.63
CA SER A 200 4.13 -16.09 -6.06
C SER A 200 3.74 -16.38 -7.51
N ILE A 201 4.71 -16.85 -8.29
CA ILE A 201 4.52 -17.22 -9.69
C ILE A 201 5.01 -18.65 -9.95
N ALA A 202 4.15 -19.47 -10.52
CA ALA A 202 4.51 -20.77 -11.09
C ALA A 202 4.73 -20.62 -12.59
N VAL A 203 5.83 -21.15 -13.10
CA VAL A 203 6.09 -21.25 -14.54
C VAL A 203 5.93 -22.71 -14.93
N VAL A 204 4.93 -22.99 -15.77
CA VAL A 204 4.68 -24.35 -16.25
C VAL A 204 5.39 -24.58 -17.59
N PRO A 205 5.83 -25.81 -17.87
CA PRO A 205 6.37 -26.16 -19.18
C PRO A 205 5.40 -25.79 -20.30
N PHE A 206 5.88 -25.08 -21.31
CA PHE A 206 5.04 -24.70 -22.43
C PHE A 206 4.69 -25.93 -23.26
N GLU A 207 3.50 -25.97 -23.84
CA GLU A 207 3.01 -27.13 -24.59
C GLU A 207 3.28 -26.97 -26.09
N THR A 208 3.79 -28.01 -26.74
CA THR A 208 3.88 -28.02 -28.21
C THR A 208 2.53 -28.37 -28.82
N ARG A 209 2.14 -27.68 -29.89
CA ARG A 209 0.99 -28.09 -30.73
C ARG A 209 1.34 -29.14 -31.78
N SER A 210 2.56 -29.65 -31.76
CA SER A 210 3.09 -30.65 -32.68
C SER A 210 3.38 -31.96 -31.94
N HIS A 211 3.25 -33.10 -32.63
CA HIS A 211 3.39 -34.44 -32.03
C HIS A 211 4.81 -35.03 -32.11
N ALA A 212 5.82 -34.24 -32.51
CA ALA A 212 7.20 -34.71 -32.61
C ALA A 212 7.89 -34.76 -31.23
N ALA A 213 8.41 -35.93 -30.84
CA ALA A 213 8.99 -36.18 -29.53
C ALA A 213 10.19 -35.26 -29.20
N GLU A 214 10.98 -34.88 -30.21
CA GLU A 214 12.14 -34.00 -30.08
C GLU A 214 11.76 -32.56 -29.70
N GLN A 215 10.52 -32.15 -29.96
CA GLN A 215 10.09 -30.77 -29.72
C GLN A 215 9.73 -30.54 -28.26
N PHE A 216 9.30 -31.56 -27.49
CA PHE A 216 8.89 -31.40 -26.08
C PHE A 216 9.96 -30.78 -25.16
N VAL A 217 11.24 -30.88 -25.53
CA VAL A 217 12.36 -30.31 -24.76
C VAL A 217 12.34 -28.78 -24.79
N ILE A 218 11.82 -28.17 -25.87
CA ILE A 218 11.81 -26.71 -26.03
C ILE A 218 10.90 -26.04 -25.01
N GLY A 219 9.74 -26.64 -24.71
CA GLY A 219 8.82 -26.12 -23.70
C GLY A 219 9.41 -26.08 -22.29
N GLU A 220 10.26 -27.07 -21.97
CA GLU A 220 11.01 -27.13 -20.71
C GLU A 220 12.15 -26.09 -20.71
N LEU A 221 12.87 -25.95 -21.82
CA LEU A 221 13.94 -24.95 -21.95
C LEU A 221 13.42 -23.53 -21.74
N ILE A 222 12.25 -23.21 -22.32
CA ILE A 222 11.59 -21.92 -22.11
C ILE A 222 11.25 -21.74 -20.62
N ALA A 223 10.61 -22.73 -20.00
CA ALA A 223 10.22 -22.64 -18.59
C ALA A 223 11.44 -22.49 -17.67
N ASP A 224 12.51 -23.25 -17.90
CA ASP A 224 13.76 -23.17 -17.13
C ASP A 224 14.41 -21.80 -17.24
N GLY A 225 14.52 -21.28 -18.47
CA GLY A 225 15.10 -19.97 -18.74
C GLY A 225 14.32 -18.85 -18.03
N VAL A 226 12.98 -18.90 -18.11
CA VAL A 226 12.11 -17.94 -17.42
C VAL A 226 12.21 -18.08 -15.90
N ILE A 227 12.21 -19.29 -15.35
CA ILE A 227 12.38 -19.51 -13.90
C ILE A 227 13.71 -18.91 -13.43
N ALA A 228 14.80 -19.22 -14.13
CA ALA A 228 16.13 -18.75 -13.79
C ALA A 228 16.24 -17.22 -13.84
N GLN A 229 15.50 -16.56 -14.73
CA GLN A 229 15.49 -15.12 -14.86
C GLN A 229 14.58 -14.41 -13.85
N LEU A 230 13.35 -14.89 -13.69
CA LEU A 230 12.41 -14.31 -12.72
C LEU A 230 12.89 -14.52 -11.28
N ALA A 231 13.60 -15.62 -10.99
CA ALA A 231 14.15 -15.88 -9.66
C ALA A 231 15.24 -14.89 -9.24
N ARG A 232 15.79 -14.09 -10.18
CA ARG A 232 16.69 -12.98 -9.87
C ARG A 232 15.97 -11.72 -9.40
N SER A 233 14.64 -11.64 -9.56
CA SER A 233 13.88 -10.51 -9.07
C SER A 233 13.70 -10.64 -7.55
N PRO A 234 14.10 -9.62 -6.76
CA PRO A 234 13.87 -9.62 -5.32
C PRO A 234 12.38 -9.49 -4.97
N ASP A 235 11.54 -9.04 -5.90
CA ASP A 235 10.12 -8.75 -5.68
C ASP A 235 9.20 -9.93 -5.96
N LEU A 236 9.69 -11.05 -6.49
CA LEU A 236 8.87 -12.20 -6.89
C LEU A 236 9.29 -13.48 -6.15
N ARG A 237 8.31 -14.29 -5.78
CA ARG A 237 8.54 -15.66 -5.28
C ARG A 237 8.30 -16.65 -6.43
N VAL A 238 9.37 -17.12 -7.05
CA VAL A 238 9.26 -18.09 -8.16
C VAL A 238 9.20 -19.52 -7.62
N ILE A 239 8.20 -20.28 -8.05
CA ILE A 239 8.05 -21.68 -7.66
C ILE A 239 9.01 -22.55 -8.48
N SER A 240 9.75 -23.41 -7.76
CA SER A 240 10.73 -24.34 -8.30
C SER A 240 10.16 -25.23 -9.42
N ARG A 241 11.00 -25.46 -10.44
CA ARG A 241 10.76 -26.39 -11.55
C ARG A 241 10.30 -27.78 -11.09
N LEU A 242 10.87 -28.31 -10.01
CA LEU A 242 10.54 -29.67 -9.53
C LEU A 242 9.07 -29.83 -9.12
N SER A 243 8.42 -28.74 -8.75
CA SER A 243 7.01 -28.73 -8.37
C SER A 243 6.09 -28.61 -9.59
N THR A 244 6.54 -27.95 -10.68
CA THR A 244 5.73 -27.73 -11.89
C THR A 244 5.82 -28.88 -12.90
N THR A 245 6.88 -29.68 -12.88
CA THR A 245 7.05 -30.84 -13.78
C THR A 245 6.03 -31.95 -13.54
N ALA A 246 5.43 -32.04 -12.35
CA ALA A 246 4.36 -33.00 -12.03
C ALA A 246 3.07 -32.81 -12.86
N PHE A 247 2.93 -31.65 -13.52
CA PHE A 247 1.78 -31.31 -14.36
C PHE A 247 2.04 -31.52 -15.86
N ARG A 248 3.20 -32.06 -16.23
CA ARG A 248 3.58 -32.32 -17.61
C ARG A 248 2.56 -33.22 -18.33
N GLY A 249 2.05 -32.76 -19.47
CA GLY A 249 1.19 -33.54 -20.37
C GLY A 249 -0.18 -33.92 -19.76
N ARG A 250 -0.53 -33.35 -18.60
CA ARG A 250 -1.86 -33.47 -18.02
C ARG A 250 -2.70 -32.32 -18.54
N THR A 251 -3.94 -32.59 -18.94
CA THR A 251 -4.97 -31.55 -19.16
C THR A 251 -5.43 -31.01 -17.81
N SER A 252 -4.53 -30.41 -17.06
CA SER A 252 -4.85 -29.69 -15.83
C SER A 252 -4.97 -28.21 -16.15
N SER A 253 -6.05 -27.58 -15.70
CA SER A 253 -6.22 -26.14 -15.90
C SER A 253 -5.18 -25.36 -15.10
N ALA A 254 -4.83 -24.15 -15.55
CA ALA A 254 -3.93 -23.27 -14.79
C ALA A 254 -4.42 -23.03 -13.35
N SER A 255 -5.73 -23.05 -13.11
CA SER A 255 -6.34 -22.96 -11.78
C SER A 255 -5.98 -24.16 -10.88
N GLU A 256 -6.04 -25.38 -11.42
CA GLU A 256 -5.71 -26.59 -10.66
C GLU A 256 -4.22 -26.63 -10.29
N ILE A 257 -3.36 -26.22 -11.22
CA ILE A 257 -1.92 -26.12 -10.99
C ILE A 257 -1.62 -25.07 -9.92
N GLY A 258 -2.20 -23.88 -10.06
CA GLY A 258 -2.00 -22.78 -9.11
C GLY A 258 -2.46 -23.14 -7.71
N ARG A 259 -3.62 -23.81 -7.56
CA ARG A 259 -4.11 -24.29 -6.25
C ARG A 259 -3.20 -25.34 -5.63
N HIS A 260 -2.68 -26.27 -6.42
CA HIS A 260 -1.79 -27.31 -5.90
C HIS A 260 -0.41 -26.76 -5.49
N LEU A 261 0.06 -25.73 -6.19
CA LEU A 261 1.36 -25.11 -5.94
C LEU A 261 1.30 -23.92 -4.97
N GLU A 262 0.10 -23.54 -4.54
CA GLU A 262 -0.13 -22.30 -3.78
C GLU A 262 0.46 -21.07 -4.49
N ALA A 263 0.35 -21.06 -5.83
CA ALA A 263 0.80 -19.96 -6.67
C ALA A 263 -0.31 -18.93 -6.86
N THR A 264 0.02 -17.65 -6.69
CA THR A 264 -0.89 -16.54 -7.00
C THR A 264 -1.07 -16.40 -8.51
N PHE A 265 0.04 -16.52 -9.25
CA PHE A 265 0.05 -16.41 -10.70
C PHE A 265 0.63 -17.67 -11.34
N VAL A 266 0.12 -18.01 -12.53
CA VAL A 266 0.63 -19.11 -13.35
C VAL A 266 0.97 -18.58 -14.74
N LEU A 267 2.24 -18.68 -15.13
CA LEU A 267 2.72 -18.41 -16.48
C LEU A 267 2.85 -19.73 -17.22
N GLY A 268 2.21 -19.82 -18.37
CA GLY A 268 2.30 -20.97 -19.26
C GLY A 268 1.91 -20.60 -20.68
N GLY A 269 1.69 -21.61 -21.52
CA GLY A 269 1.29 -21.35 -22.88
C GLY A 269 1.60 -22.50 -23.82
N SER A 270 1.59 -22.20 -25.11
CA SER A 270 1.93 -23.15 -26.15
C SER A 270 2.98 -22.60 -27.10
N TYR A 271 3.68 -23.46 -27.82
CA TYR A 271 4.59 -23.06 -28.87
C TYR A 271 4.44 -23.95 -30.11
N VAL A 272 4.94 -23.41 -31.22
CA VAL A 272 5.08 -24.12 -32.49
C VAL A 272 6.46 -23.83 -33.05
N THR A 273 7.14 -24.86 -33.54
CA THR A 273 8.44 -24.71 -34.22
C THR A 273 8.31 -24.99 -35.71
N TYR A 274 8.99 -24.17 -36.51
CA TYR A 274 9.13 -24.37 -37.95
C TYR A 274 10.59 -24.13 -38.36
N GLY A 275 11.32 -25.21 -38.61
CA GLY A 275 12.78 -25.15 -38.82
C GLY A 275 13.47 -24.58 -37.58
N GLU A 276 14.22 -23.50 -37.75
CA GLU A 276 14.92 -22.80 -36.66
C GLU A 276 14.06 -21.75 -35.96
N LYS A 277 12.80 -21.54 -36.38
CA LYS A 277 11.92 -20.54 -35.77
C LYS A 277 11.01 -21.16 -34.74
N VAL A 278 10.78 -20.42 -33.66
CA VAL A 278 9.80 -20.71 -32.61
C VAL A 278 8.80 -19.57 -32.52
N VAL A 279 7.52 -19.94 -32.42
CA VAL A 279 6.42 -19.04 -32.11
C VAL A 279 5.85 -19.46 -30.76
N ILE A 280 5.95 -18.58 -29.77
CA ILE A 280 5.48 -18.81 -28.39
C ILE A 280 4.19 -18.02 -28.19
N MET A 281 3.15 -18.70 -27.72
CA MET A 281 1.89 -18.13 -27.26
C MET A 281 1.87 -18.22 -25.74
N ALA A 282 2.25 -17.13 -25.07
CA ALA A 282 2.34 -17.07 -23.61
C ALA A 282 1.06 -16.50 -22.99
N GLN A 283 0.73 -16.95 -21.79
CA GLN A 283 -0.39 -16.44 -21.00
C GLN A 283 -0.04 -16.44 -19.51
N LEU A 284 -0.43 -15.37 -18.82
CA LEU A 284 -0.34 -15.21 -17.38
C LEU A 284 -1.74 -15.21 -16.78
N THR A 285 -1.99 -16.12 -15.84
CA THR A 285 -3.29 -16.32 -15.19
C THR A 285 -3.21 -15.93 -13.72
N ASP A 286 -4.19 -15.16 -13.23
CA ASP A 286 -4.42 -14.95 -11.79
C ASP A 286 -5.26 -16.11 -11.25
N ASN A 287 -4.64 -16.95 -10.43
CA ASN A 287 -5.26 -18.16 -9.89
C ASN A 287 -6.41 -17.87 -8.92
N ARG A 288 -6.47 -16.67 -8.32
CA ARG A 288 -7.55 -16.29 -7.39
C ARG A 288 -8.87 -16.04 -8.12
N ARG A 289 -8.77 -15.57 -9.37
CA ARG A 289 -9.91 -15.19 -10.22
C ARG A 289 -10.16 -16.19 -11.35
N GLU A 290 -9.24 -17.13 -11.55
CA GLU A 290 -9.20 -18.05 -12.69
C GLU A 290 -9.25 -17.30 -14.04
N GLU A 291 -8.56 -16.15 -14.12
CA GLU A 291 -8.63 -15.24 -15.25
C GLU A 291 -7.25 -15.02 -15.88
N VAL A 292 -7.20 -15.01 -17.21
CA VAL A 292 -6.00 -14.64 -17.97
C VAL A 292 -5.85 -13.12 -17.96
N ILE A 293 -4.84 -12.62 -17.24
CA ILE A 293 -4.58 -11.17 -17.09
C ILE A 293 -3.65 -10.62 -18.19
N TRP A 294 -2.93 -11.50 -18.88
CA TRP A 294 -2.09 -11.15 -20.02
C TRP A 294 -1.88 -12.35 -20.93
N ALA A 295 -1.83 -12.09 -22.23
CA ALA A 295 -1.41 -13.06 -23.24
C ALA A 295 -0.67 -12.34 -24.36
N ASP A 296 0.35 -12.98 -24.93
CA ASP A 296 1.14 -12.40 -26.01
C ASP A 296 1.73 -13.47 -26.93
N ARG A 297 2.10 -13.04 -28.13
CA ARG A 297 2.72 -13.86 -29.16
C ARG A 297 4.14 -13.38 -29.43
N LEU A 298 5.12 -14.18 -29.05
CA LEU A 298 6.53 -13.94 -29.33
C LEU A 298 7.00 -14.82 -30.48
N THR A 299 7.87 -14.29 -31.33
CA THR A 299 8.47 -15.03 -32.46
C THR A 299 9.97 -14.78 -32.48
N GLY A 300 10.75 -15.84 -32.60
CA GLY A 300 12.20 -15.73 -32.66
C GLY A 300 12.85 -17.04 -33.09
N ASP A 301 14.13 -17.19 -32.75
CA ASP A 301 14.92 -18.37 -33.11
C ASP A 301 14.97 -19.38 -31.96
N VAL A 302 14.96 -20.67 -32.28
CA VAL A 302 15.13 -21.74 -31.28
C VAL A 302 16.52 -21.65 -30.64
N ARG A 303 17.54 -21.23 -31.41
CA ARG A 303 18.91 -21.09 -30.90
C ARG A 303 19.05 -19.99 -29.86
N ASP A 304 18.28 -18.90 -29.99
CA ASP A 304 18.27 -17.79 -29.03
C ASP A 304 17.91 -18.28 -27.61
N LEU A 305 17.02 -19.28 -27.48
CA LEU A 305 16.63 -19.85 -26.18
C LEU A 305 17.79 -20.56 -25.44
N MET A 306 18.88 -20.87 -26.14
CA MET A 306 20.07 -21.50 -25.57
C MET A 306 21.19 -20.49 -25.27
N GLU A 307 21.04 -19.24 -25.72
CA GLU A 307 22.04 -18.20 -25.52
C GLU A 307 22.00 -17.70 -24.07
N THR A 308 23.16 -17.23 -23.59
CA THR A 308 23.27 -16.68 -22.23
C THR A 308 22.45 -15.40 -22.05
N GLN A 309 22.29 -14.63 -23.14
CA GLN A 309 21.49 -13.40 -23.23
C GLN A 309 20.40 -13.59 -24.29
N SER A 310 19.40 -14.42 -23.99
CA SER A 310 18.27 -14.66 -24.89
C SER A 310 17.33 -13.47 -24.96
N GLU A 311 17.14 -12.91 -26.15
CA GLU A 311 16.18 -11.81 -26.36
C GLU A 311 14.72 -12.28 -26.17
N LEU A 312 14.41 -13.53 -26.53
CA LEU A 312 13.07 -14.11 -26.34
C LEU A 312 12.72 -14.26 -24.86
N LEU A 313 13.64 -14.79 -24.05
CA LEU A 313 13.41 -14.97 -22.61
C LEU A 313 13.32 -13.62 -21.90
N ASP A 314 14.17 -12.66 -22.28
CA ASP A 314 14.13 -11.29 -21.77
C ASP A 314 12.78 -10.61 -22.06
N ALA A 315 12.30 -10.71 -23.31
CA ALA A 315 11.01 -10.15 -23.70
C ALA A 315 9.85 -10.80 -22.93
N LEU A 316 9.86 -12.14 -22.79
CA LEU A 316 8.83 -12.89 -22.07
C LEU A 316 8.81 -12.53 -20.57
N CYS A 317 9.97 -12.52 -19.90
CA CYS A 317 10.08 -12.19 -18.48
C CYS A 317 9.66 -10.74 -18.21
N SER A 318 10.13 -9.80 -19.04
CA SER A 318 9.81 -8.38 -18.91
C SER A 318 8.32 -8.11 -19.08
N ALA A 319 7.69 -8.70 -20.11
CA ALA A 319 6.25 -8.57 -20.33
C ALA A 319 5.43 -9.21 -19.21
N CYS A 320 5.83 -10.41 -18.75
CA CYS A 320 5.18 -11.11 -17.64
C CYS A 320 5.24 -10.31 -16.33
N SER A 321 6.42 -9.87 -15.90
CA SER A 321 6.59 -9.08 -14.68
C SER A 321 5.78 -7.79 -14.76
N LYS A 322 5.79 -7.10 -15.90
CA LYS A 322 5.00 -5.89 -16.12
C LYS A 322 3.50 -6.14 -16.02
N ALA A 323 3.00 -7.21 -16.62
CA ALA A 323 1.59 -7.59 -16.55
C ALA A 323 1.14 -7.91 -15.12
N LEU A 324 1.94 -8.69 -14.40
CA LEU A 324 1.71 -9.04 -12.99
C LEU A 324 1.63 -7.79 -12.12
N LEU A 325 2.63 -6.92 -12.19
CA LEU A 325 2.69 -5.70 -11.39
C LEU A 325 1.53 -4.76 -11.71
N ASN A 326 1.17 -4.64 -12.99
CA ASN A 326 0.01 -3.84 -13.39
C ASN A 326 -1.28 -4.38 -12.81
N ASP A 327 -1.53 -5.70 -12.84
CA ASP A 327 -2.71 -6.29 -12.22
C ASP A 327 -2.78 -6.00 -10.71
N VAL A 328 -1.66 -6.22 -9.99
CA VAL A 328 -1.58 -5.95 -8.55
C VAL A 328 -1.91 -4.48 -8.24
N VAL A 329 -1.34 -3.54 -8.99
CA VAL A 329 -1.57 -2.11 -8.79
C VAL A 329 -2.99 -1.69 -9.19
N GLN A 330 -3.56 -2.25 -10.27
CA GLN A 330 -4.94 -1.94 -10.64
C GLN A 330 -5.92 -2.36 -9.55
N ARG A 331 -5.70 -3.53 -8.93
CA ARG A 331 -6.50 -3.98 -7.78
C ARG A 331 -6.43 -2.99 -6.62
N THR A 332 -5.24 -2.46 -6.31
CA THR A 332 -5.07 -1.53 -5.19
C THR A 332 -5.74 -0.17 -5.42
N LEU A 333 -5.98 0.20 -6.68
CA LEU A 333 -6.69 1.43 -7.04
C LEU A 333 -8.22 1.31 -6.95
N VAL A 334 -8.78 0.11 -7.14
CA VAL A 334 -10.24 -0.10 -7.22
C VAL A 334 -10.85 -0.78 -6.01
N LEU A 335 -10.12 -1.67 -5.33
CA LEU A 335 -10.64 -2.44 -4.21
C LEU A 335 -10.48 -1.71 -2.86
N PRO A 336 -11.44 -1.87 -1.92
CA PRO A 336 -11.27 -1.46 -0.54
C PRO A 336 -10.08 -2.17 0.14
N LEU A 337 -9.42 -1.49 1.09
CA LEU A 337 -8.24 -2.03 1.79
C LEU A 337 -8.47 -3.43 2.40
N PRO A 338 -9.62 -3.72 3.06
CA PRO A 338 -9.87 -5.04 3.65
C PRO A 338 -9.92 -6.19 2.64
N GLN A 339 -10.19 -5.91 1.36
CA GLN A 339 -10.27 -6.92 0.29
C GLN A 339 -8.92 -7.20 -0.39
N LEU A 340 -7.92 -6.36 -0.13
CA LEU A 340 -6.57 -6.54 -0.65
C LEU A 340 -5.80 -7.50 0.25
N ASP A 341 -5.05 -8.42 -0.35
CA ASP A 341 -4.07 -9.26 0.35
C ASP A 341 -2.81 -8.46 0.72
N SER A 342 -2.01 -8.97 1.67
CA SER A 342 -0.84 -8.23 2.18
C SER A 342 0.26 -8.00 1.15
N ASN A 343 0.41 -8.89 0.16
CA ASN A 343 1.30 -8.66 -0.99
C ASN A 343 0.83 -7.44 -1.79
N ALA A 344 -0.46 -7.40 -2.15
CA ALA A 344 -1.02 -6.30 -2.92
C ALA A 344 -0.95 -4.97 -2.15
N LEU A 345 -1.19 -5.00 -0.84
CA LEU A 345 -1.01 -3.82 0.02
C LEU A 345 0.43 -3.31 -0.03
N LEU A 346 1.42 -4.18 0.21
CA LEU A 346 2.82 -3.76 0.24
C LEU A 346 3.31 -3.30 -1.14
N LEU A 347 3.15 -4.12 -2.17
CA LEU A 347 3.62 -3.83 -3.53
C LEU A 347 2.87 -2.64 -4.15
N GLY A 348 1.57 -2.52 -3.87
CA GLY A 348 0.75 -1.37 -4.25
C GLY A 348 1.23 -0.09 -3.58
N GLY A 349 1.54 -0.14 -2.27
CA GLY A 349 2.13 0.98 -1.54
C GLY A 349 3.47 1.40 -2.15
N ILE A 350 4.41 0.46 -2.30
CA ILE A 350 5.72 0.68 -2.93
C ILE A 350 5.56 1.27 -4.33
N THR A 351 4.66 0.76 -5.16
CA THR A 351 4.53 1.27 -6.54
C THR A 351 3.88 2.65 -6.60
N LEU A 352 2.87 2.91 -5.76
CA LEU A 352 2.11 4.16 -5.82
C LEU A 352 2.86 5.33 -5.17
N MET A 353 3.72 5.13 -4.17
CA MET A 353 4.50 6.25 -3.58
C MET A 353 5.44 6.92 -4.59
N HIS A 354 5.82 6.19 -5.64
CA HIS A 354 6.72 6.63 -6.70
C HIS A 354 6.00 7.29 -7.88
N ARG A 355 4.66 7.37 -7.86
CA ARG A 355 3.86 8.08 -8.87
C ARG A 355 3.61 9.53 -8.46
N SER A 356 3.67 10.44 -9.45
CA SER A 356 3.71 11.89 -9.23
C SER A 356 2.37 12.56 -8.87
N THR A 357 1.34 11.82 -8.45
CA THR A 357 0.06 12.43 -8.08
C THR A 357 -0.14 12.41 -6.56
N PRO A 358 -0.60 13.50 -5.93
CA PRO A 358 -0.90 13.52 -4.49
C PRO A 358 -1.92 12.44 -4.08
N ARG A 359 -2.85 12.10 -4.98
CA ARG A 359 -3.84 11.03 -4.78
C ARG A 359 -3.18 9.66 -4.68
N ASP A 360 -2.25 9.34 -5.58
CA ASP A 360 -1.53 8.06 -5.56
C ASP A 360 -0.62 7.97 -4.33
N LEU A 361 0.06 9.07 -3.97
CA LEU A 361 0.87 9.12 -2.76
C LEU A 361 0.01 8.89 -1.50
N GLN A 362 -1.15 9.54 -1.39
CA GLN A 362 -2.07 9.31 -0.27
C GLN A 362 -2.60 7.87 -0.26
N ARG A 363 -2.92 7.32 -1.43
CA ARG A 363 -3.36 5.93 -1.55
C ARG A 363 -2.26 4.97 -1.12
N SER A 364 -1.02 5.25 -1.48
CA SER A 364 0.14 4.50 -1.00
C SER A 364 0.23 4.51 0.53
N HIS A 365 0.01 5.65 1.18
CA HIS A 365 0.04 5.73 2.64
C HIS A 365 -0.95 4.76 3.25
N GLN A 366 -2.21 4.83 2.80
CA GLN A 366 -3.29 3.97 3.27
C GLN A 366 -2.98 2.47 3.08
N LEU A 367 -2.34 2.10 1.97
CA LEU A 367 -1.94 0.72 1.71
C LEU A 367 -0.84 0.25 2.67
N LEU A 368 0.16 1.10 2.90
CA LEU A 368 1.30 0.82 3.80
C LEU A 368 0.87 0.76 5.27
N GLU A 369 0.03 1.70 5.72
CA GLU A 369 -0.60 1.68 7.04
C GLU A 369 -1.39 0.38 7.23
N ALA A 370 -2.23 0.00 6.26
CA ALA A 370 -3.02 -1.22 6.35
C ALA A 370 -2.16 -2.50 6.46
N VAL A 371 -1.01 -2.58 5.76
CA VAL A 371 -0.12 -3.74 5.90
C VAL A 371 0.68 -3.69 7.20
N VAL A 372 1.07 -2.52 7.68
CA VAL A 372 1.68 -2.33 9.01
C VAL A 372 0.70 -2.77 10.11
N ASP A 373 -0.56 -2.39 10.02
CA ASP A 373 -1.58 -2.74 11.00
C ASP A 373 -1.86 -4.24 11.04
N ARG A 374 -1.81 -4.91 9.89
CA ARG A 374 -1.93 -6.38 9.81
C ARG A 374 -0.69 -7.08 10.34
N HIS A 375 0.49 -6.51 10.11
CA HIS A 375 1.79 -7.13 10.39
C HIS A 375 2.65 -6.28 11.34
N LYS A 376 2.07 -5.85 12.48
CA LYS A 376 2.69 -4.89 13.43
C LYS A 376 4.07 -5.30 13.97
N ARG A 377 4.41 -6.59 13.89
CA ARG A 377 5.65 -7.19 14.40
C ARG A 377 6.65 -7.57 13.31
N VAL A 378 6.42 -7.16 12.06
CA VAL A 378 7.31 -7.45 10.92
C VAL A 378 7.97 -6.16 10.47
N ALA A 379 9.29 -6.14 10.30
CA ALA A 379 10.06 -4.92 10.03
C ALA A 379 9.80 -4.34 8.63
N THR A 380 9.65 -5.17 7.60
CA THR A 380 9.57 -4.72 6.19
C THR A 380 8.44 -3.70 5.91
N PRO A 381 7.18 -3.89 6.37
CA PRO A 381 6.14 -2.87 6.23
C PRO A 381 6.50 -1.51 6.86
N TRP A 382 7.09 -1.53 8.06
CA TRP A 382 7.53 -0.31 8.74
C TRP A 382 8.63 0.41 7.97
N ALA A 383 9.61 -0.34 7.44
CA ALA A 383 10.68 0.24 6.62
C ALA A 383 10.11 0.96 5.38
N TRP A 384 9.17 0.33 4.67
CA TRP A 384 8.53 0.97 3.51
C TRP A 384 7.61 2.15 3.87
N LEU A 385 6.94 2.13 5.03
CA LEU A 385 6.20 3.30 5.54
C LEU A 385 7.15 4.46 5.88
N ALA A 386 8.32 4.18 6.45
CA ALA A 386 9.35 5.19 6.66
C ALA A 386 9.82 5.81 5.33
N LYS A 387 10.01 4.97 4.29
CA LYS A 387 10.33 5.47 2.95
C LYS A 387 9.22 6.36 2.37
N TRP A 388 7.96 6.06 2.63
CA TRP A 388 6.84 6.90 2.21
C TRP A 388 6.94 8.31 2.80
N HIS A 389 7.23 8.43 4.10
CA HIS A 389 7.43 9.73 4.75
C HIS A 389 8.57 10.54 4.11
N ILE A 390 9.68 9.87 3.75
CA ILE A 390 10.76 10.51 2.98
C ILE A 390 10.24 11.00 1.62
N MET A 391 9.51 10.17 0.89
CA MET A 391 9.01 10.50 -0.45
C MET A 391 8.06 11.70 -0.45
N GLN A 392 7.21 11.84 0.57
CA GLN A 392 6.33 13.00 0.70
C GLN A 392 7.13 14.31 0.79
N VAL A 393 8.24 14.32 1.52
CA VAL A 393 9.09 15.51 1.64
C VAL A 393 9.90 15.75 0.36
N VAL A 394 10.53 14.71 -0.19
CA VAL A 394 11.37 14.81 -1.40
C VAL A 394 10.56 15.29 -2.62
N GLN A 395 9.29 14.90 -2.72
CA GLN A 395 8.38 15.35 -3.77
C GLN A 395 7.83 16.76 -3.54
N GLY A 396 8.12 17.40 -2.39
CA GLY A 396 7.63 18.74 -2.05
C GLY A 396 6.14 18.78 -1.71
N LEU A 397 5.57 17.65 -1.27
CA LEU A 397 4.16 17.50 -0.92
C LEU A 397 3.89 17.59 0.59
N SER A 398 4.95 17.68 1.40
CA SER A 398 4.85 17.88 2.85
C SER A 398 4.57 19.35 3.20
N GLY A 399 3.59 19.58 4.08
CA GLY A 399 3.35 20.88 4.69
C GLY A 399 4.26 21.17 5.90
N GLU A 400 4.85 20.13 6.49
CA GLU A 400 5.75 20.23 7.66
C GLU A 400 7.00 19.33 7.47
N PRO A 401 7.90 19.66 6.53
CA PRO A 401 9.01 18.80 6.13
C PRO A 401 9.86 18.23 7.27
N ALA A 402 10.20 19.06 8.26
CA ALA A 402 11.01 18.62 9.40
C ALA A 402 10.29 17.57 10.27
N LYS A 403 8.97 17.71 10.47
CA LYS A 403 8.19 16.74 11.25
C LYS A 403 8.02 15.42 10.50
N ASP A 404 7.77 15.49 9.19
CA ASP A 404 7.62 14.28 8.38
C ASP A 404 8.94 13.51 8.24
N PHE A 405 10.08 14.21 8.22
CA PHE A 405 11.38 13.54 8.31
C PHE A 405 11.63 12.90 9.68
N GLN A 406 11.26 13.57 10.79
CA GLN A 406 11.35 12.93 12.10
C GLN A 406 10.47 11.67 12.17
N ARG A 407 9.25 11.72 11.63
CA ARG A 407 8.39 10.53 11.48
C ARG A 407 9.05 9.44 10.67
N ALA A 408 9.75 9.77 9.58
CA ALA A 408 10.50 8.79 8.80
C ALA A 408 11.57 8.08 9.65
N ILE A 409 12.33 8.84 10.46
CA ILE A 409 13.34 8.29 11.37
C ILE A 409 12.69 7.40 12.44
N ASP A 410 11.66 7.89 13.14
CA ASP A 410 10.97 7.13 14.19
C ASP A 410 10.35 5.83 13.64
N THR A 411 9.81 5.88 12.42
CA THR A 411 9.22 4.72 11.74
C THR A 411 10.30 3.72 11.30
N ALA A 412 11.47 4.19 10.84
CA ALA A 412 12.59 3.33 10.51
C ALA A 412 13.22 2.70 11.76
N ASP A 413 13.29 3.45 12.86
CA ASP A 413 13.71 2.93 14.17
C ASP A 413 12.77 1.84 14.67
N ARG A 414 11.46 2.02 14.47
CA ARG A 414 10.50 0.96 14.77
C ARG A 414 10.76 -0.33 13.98
N ALA A 415 11.18 -0.21 12.72
CA ALA A 415 11.56 -1.38 11.92
C ALA A 415 12.83 -2.05 12.46
N LEU A 416 13.83 -1.28 12.86
CA LEU A 416 15.09 -1.79 13.44
C LEU A 416 14.92 -2.37 14.85
N ASP A 417 13.98 -1.85 15.65
CA ASP A 417 13.61 -2.45 16.94
C ASP A 417 13.03 -3.86 16.77
N LEU A 418 12.29 -4.08 15.68
CA LEU A 418 11.70 -5.38 15.35
C LEU A 418 12.72 -6.33 14.73
N GLU A 419 13.59 -5.83 13.86
CA GLU A 419 14.63 -6.60 13.19
C GLU A 419 15.92 -5.77 13.06
N PRO A 420 16.82 -5.86 14.05
CA PRO A 420 18.04 -5.06 14.07
C PRO A 420 19.00 -5.32 12.92
N ALA A 421 18.91 -6.46 12.24
CA ALA A 421 19.74 -6.82 11.09
C ALA A 421 19.05 -6.52 9.74
N SER A 422 17.93 -5.81 9.73
CA SER A 422 17.18 -5.50 8.51
C SER A 422 17.95 -4.49 7.65
N SER A 423 18.63 -5.00 6.61
CA SER A 423 19.39 -4.19 5.65
C SER A 423 18.52 -3.09 5.01
N LEU A 424 17.28 -3.41 4.64
CA LEU A 424 16.32 -2.44 4.09
C LEU A 424 16.02 -1.29 5.06
N ALA A 425 15.79 -1.60 6.34
CA ALA A 425 15.48 -0.58 7.35
C ALA A 425 16.71 0.31 7.63
N MET A 426 17.90 -0.28 7.72
CA MET A 426 19.17 0.46 7.83
C MET A 426 19.37 1.39 6.63
N ALA A 427 19.12 0.88 5.42
CA ALA A 427 19.28 1.62 4.18
C ALA A 427 18.32 2.81 4.10
N ILE A 428 17.05 2.63 4.46
CA ILE A 428 16.04 3.68 4.45
C ILE A 428 16.32 4.74 5.53
N LYS A 429 16.73 4.33 6.73
CA LYS A 429 17.14 5.26 7.79
C LYS A 429 18.37 6.07 7.37
N GLY A 430 19.38 5.39 6.84
CA GLY A 430 20.58 6.04 6.30
C GLY A 430 20.24 7.06 5.22
N HIS A 431 19.35 6.70 4.28
CA HIS A 431 18.88 7.62 3.25
C HIS A 431 18.17 8.87 3.82
N ALA A 432 17.33 8.72 4.85
CA ALA A 432 16.67 9.84 5.50
C ALA A 432 17.68 10.82 6.13
N LEU A 433 18.65 10.30 6.87
CA LEU A 433 19.71 11.09 7.52
C LEU A 433 20.58 11.84 6.50
N CYS A 434 20.90 11.21 5.36
CA CYS A 434 21.64 11.83 4.27
C CYS A 434 20.90 13.01 3.64
N HIS A 435 19.58 12.90 3.46
CA HIS A 435 18.81 13.84 2.63
C HIS A 435 18.66 15.22 3.28
N LEU A 436 18.54 15.27 4.61
CA LEU A 436 18.50 16.52 5.36
C LEU A 436 19.90 17.04 5.75
N GLY A 437 20.93 16.20 5.67
CA GLY A 437 22.28 16.57 6.08
C GLY A 437 22.45 16.77 7.59
N GLU A 438 21.52 16.24 8.40
CA GLU A 438 21.55 16.38 9.86
C GLU A 438 22.64 15.53 10.52
N ASP A 439 22.86 14.30 10.04
CA ASP A 439 23.93 13.41 10.51
C ASP A 439 24.47 12.53 9.37
N VAL A 440 25.33 13.13 8.55
CA VAL A 440 25.95 12.49 7.37
C VAL A 440 26.85 11.31 7.78
N ASP A 441 27.47 11.36 8.95
CA ASP A 441 28.34 10.29 9.45
C ASP A 441 27.52 9.08 9.92
N ALA A 442 26.42 9.28 10.66
CA ALA A 442 25.51 8.20 11.02
C ALA A 442 24.83 7.59 9.79
N SER A 443 24.47 8.42 8.81
CA SER A 443 23.97 7.96 7.52
C SER A 443 24.95 6.98 6.86
N HIS A 444 26.24 7.36 6.75
CA HIS A 444 27.23 6.52 6.08
C HIS A 444 27.43 5.18 6.81
N ARG A 445 27.54 5.22 8.14
CA ARG A 445 27.69 3.99 8.95
C ARG A 445 26.55 3.01 8.71
N LEU A 446 25.31 3.49 8.74
CA LEU A 446 24.12 2.65 8.51
C LEU A 446 24.08 2.06 7.10
N LEU A 447 24.43 2.85 6.07
CA LEU A 447 24.45 2.38 4.68
C LEU A 447 25.56 1.33 4.44
N GLN A 448 26.72 1.51 5.06
CA GLN A 448 27.79 0.51 5.04
C GLN A 448 27.37 -0.78 5.77
N GLU A 449 26.73 -0.67 6.93
CA GLU A 449 26.22 -1.84 7.65
C GLU A 449 25.11 -2.57 6.86
N ALA A 450 24.23 -1.84 6.18
CA ALA A 450 23.20 -2.40 5.31
C ALA A 450 23.80 -3.24 4.17
N THR A 451 24.81 -2.70 3.47
CA THR A 451 25.47 -3.41 2.35
C THR A 451 26.33 -4.59 2.82
N GLN A 452 26.90 -4.51 4.03
CA GLN A 452 27.67 -5.61 4.62
C GLN A 452 26.76 -6.74 5.16
N SER A 453 25.64 -6.40 5.78
CA SER A 453 24.68 -7.37 6.34
C SER A 453 23.93 -8.13 5.26
N ASN A 454 23.56 -7.45 4.17
CA ASN A 454 22.97 -8.08 3.00
C ASN A 454 23.54 -7.49 1.69
N PRO A 455 24.59 -8.11 1.13
CA PRO A 455 25.17 -7.68 -0.15
C PRO A 455 24.23 -7.79 -1.35
N ASN A 456 23.09 -8.49 -1.21
CA ASN A 456 22.09 -8.66 -2.27
C ASN A 456 20.89 -7.70 -2.11
N ASP A 457 20.95 -6.73 -1.19
CA ASP A 457 19.90 -5.70 -1.06
C ASP A 457 20.17 -4.55 -2.06
N PRO A 458 19.38 -4.42 -3.14
CA PRO A 458 19.59 -3.35 -4.13
C PRO A 458 19.37 -1.95 -3.55
N MET A 459 18.49 -1.80 -2.54
CA MET A 459 18.19 -0.49 -1.94
C MET A 459 19.33 0.01 -1.06
N ALA A 460 20.03 -0.91 -0.39
CA ALA A 460 21.23 -0.58 0.38
C ALA A 460 22.33 0.02 -0.52
N TRP A 461 22.64 -0.64 -1.63
CA TRP A 461 23.61 -0.14 -2.62
C TRP A 461 23.16 1.17 -3.26
N LEU A 462 21.88 1.28 -3.60
CA LEU A 462 21.32 2.48 -4.22
C LEU A 462 21.45 3.70 -3.31
N TYR A 463 21.12 3.56 -2.01
CA TYR A 463 21.21 4.68 -1.09
C TYR A 463 22.64 5.00 -0.66
N ASN A 464 23.55 4.00 -0.65
CA ASN A 464 24.97 4.27 -0.51
C ASN A 464 25.49 5.13 -1.67
N SER A 465 25.05 4.83 -2.90
CA SER A 465 25.42 5.61 -4.08
C SER A 465 24.96 7.07 -3.98
N VAL A 466 23.77 7.31 -3.42
CA VAL A 466 23.26 8.67 -3.18
C VAL A 466 24.16 9.41 -2.19
N TRP A 467 24.55 8.75 -1.09
CA TRP A 467 25.46 9.32 -0.11
C TRP A 467 26.82 9.65 -0.75
N SER A 468 27.42 8.72 -1.48
CA SER A 468 28.71 8.90 -2.16
C SER A 468 28.65 10.03 -3.20
N THR A 469 27.53 10.16 -3.93
CA THR A 469 27.30 11.26 -4.89
C THR A 469 27.27 12.63 -4.21
N MET A 470 26.69 12.72 -3.00
CA MET A 470 26.45 13.99 -2.34
C MET A 470 27.60 14.42 -1.41
N TRP A 471 28.17 13.47 -0.69
CA TRP A 471 29.07 13.69 0.45
C TRP A 471 30.39 12.91 0.36
N GLY A 472 30.41 11.81 -0.38
CA GLY A 472 31.59 10.96 -0.56
C GLY A 472 32.37 11.22 -1.86
N THR A 473 32.90 10.14 -2.39
CA THR A 473 33.71 10.04 -3.62
C THR A 473 32.81 9.74 -4.82
N PRO A 474 32.80 10.58 -5.86
CA PRO A 474 31.98 10.36 -7.06
C PRO A 474 32.23 9.00 -7.75
N GLU A 475 33.45 8.50 -7.72
CA GLU A 475 33.82 7.21 -8.32
C GLU A 475 33.14 6.02 -7.63
N ASP A 476 33.07 6.03 -6.30
CA ASP A 476 32.42 4.96 -5.53
C ASP A 476 30.91 4.95 -5.82
N SER A 477 30.31 6.14 -5.97
CA SER A 477 28.88 6.25 -6.31
C SER A 477 28.51 5.54 -7.61
N MET A 478 29.40 5.51 -8.59
CA MET A 478 29.18 4.82 -9.86
C MET A 478 29.14 3.30 -9.65
N VAL A 479 30.11 2.75 -8.94
CA VAL A 479 30.20 1.30 -8.66
C VAL A 479 28.98 0.83 -7.87
N GLU A 480 28.59 1.61 -6.85
CA GLU A 480 27.44 1.32 -6.00
C GLU A 480 26.13 1.35 -6.78
N ALA A 481 25.93 2.38 -7.62
CA ALA A 481 24.72 2.51 -8.44
C ALA A 481 24.64 1.43 -9.54
N GLU A 482 25.77 1.04 -10.15
CA GLU A 482 25.84 -0.07 -11.11
C GLU A 482 25.48 -1.39 -10.44
N ASN A 483 25.98 -1.64 -9.22
CA ASN A 483 25.65 -2.85 -8.47
C ASN A 483 24.16 -2.89 -8.07
N ALA A 484 23.60 -1.76 -7.61
CA ALA A 484 22.18 -1.66 -7.29
C ALA A 484 21.29 -2.01 -8.50
N LEU A 485 21.63 -1.49 -9.69
CA LEU A 485 20.91 -1.79 -10.92
C LEU A 485 21.09 -3.25 -11.38
N HIS A 486 22.26 -3.84 -11.16
CA HIS A 486 22.53 -5.25 -11.47
C HIS A 486 21.69 -6.20 -10.62
N LEU A 487 21.51 -5.87 -9.33
CA LEU A 487 20.73 -6.67 -8.38
C LEU A 487 19.20 -6.59 -8.61
N SER A 488 18.72 -5.55 -9.29
CA SER A 488 17.29 -5.40 -9.61
C SER A 488 17.02 -5.16 -11.11
N PRO A 489 17.30 -6.17 -11.98
CA PRO A 489 17.25 -5.98 -13.43
C PRO A 489 15.81 -5.78 -13.98
N LEU A 490 14.82 -6.31 -13.25
CA LEU A 490 13.39 -6.29 -13.58
C LEU A 490 12.57 -5.36 -12.64
N ASP A 491 13.24 -4.43 -11.96
CA ASP A 491 12.62 -3.55 -10.98
C ASP A 491 11.47 -2.71 -11.60
N PRO A 492 10.27 -2.67 -10.98
CA PRO A 492 9.20 -1.77 -11.41
C PRO A 492 9.62 -0.29 -11.44
N GLN A 493 10.56 0.08 -10.58
CA GLN A 493 11.11 1.41 -10.39
C GLN A 493 12.49 1.56 -11.02
N LYS A 494 12.85 0.73 -12.01
CA LYS A 494 14.13 0.82 -12.72
C LYS A 494 14.50 2.23 -13.19
N TYR A 495 13.51 3.06 -13.54
CA TYR A 495 13.73 4.46 -13.90
C TYR A 495 14.42 5.28 -12.78
N TYR A 496 14.16 4.95 -11.52
CA TYR A 496 14.76 5.60 -10.36
C TYR A 496 16.21 5.16 -10.16
N PHE A 497 16.51 3.87 -10.35
CA PHE A 497 17.89 3.35 -10.35
C PHE A 497 18.71 3.96 -11.49
N GLU A 498 18.14 4.01 -12.70
CA GLU A 498 18.77 4.67 -13.86
C GLU A 498 19.02 6.16 -13.61
N MET A 499 18.11 6.85 -12.91
CA MET A 499 18.27 8.25 -12.52
C MET A 499 19.42 8.42 -11.51
N MET A 500 19.55 7.52 -10.53
CA MET A 500 20.66 7.58 -9.57
C MET A 500 22.00 7.33 -10.24
N LEU A 501 22.09 6.31 -11.11
CA LEU A 501 23.31 6.06 -11.88
C LEU A 501 23.64 7.23 -12.83
N ALA A 502 22.63 7.88 -13.43
CA ALA A 502 22.84 9.09 -14.22
C ALA A 502 23.43 10.23 -13.38
N ASN A 503 23.00 10.42 -12.13
CA ASN A 503 23.60 11.39 -11.22
C ASN A 503 25.05 11.05 -10.87
N SER A 504 25.36 9.77 -10.67
CA SER A 504 26.75 9.32 -10.45
C SER A 504 27.63 9.61 -11.66
N TYR A 505 27.18 9.29 -12.89
CA TYR A 505 27.90 9.64 -14.12
C TYR A 505 28.04 11.14 -14.31
N LEU A 506 27.00 11.92 -13.98
CA LEU A 506 27.07 13.38 -13.98
C LEU A 506 28.16 13.86 -13.02
N ALA A 507 28.22 13.32 -11.80
CA ALA A 507 29.18 13.69 -10.77
C ALA A 507 30.65 13.42 -11.20
N ILE A 508 30.92 12.32 -11.90
CA ILE A 508 32.26 11.99 -12.45
C ILE A 508 32.53 12.61 -13.84
N GLY A 509 31.59 13.39 -14.39
CA GLY A 509 31.76 14.08 -15.67
C GLY A 509 31.56 13.21 -16.92
N ARG A 510 31.00 12.01 -16.80
CA ARG A 510 30.63 11.14 -17.94
C ARG A 510 29.26 11.53 -18.52
N LEU A 511 29.20 12.74 -19.10
CA LEU A 511 27.95 13.41 -19.45
C LEU A 511 27.11 12.65 -20.50
N SER A 512 27.73 12.02 -21.50
CA SER A 512 27.01 11.26 -22.54
C SER A 512 26.24 10.08 -21.95
N GLN A 513 26.89 9.29 -21.10
CA GLN A 513 26.27 8.16 -20.41
C GLN A 513 25.15 8.62 -19.46
N ALA A 514 25.32 9.77 -18.80
CA ALA A 514 24.27 10.37 -17.98
C ALA A 514 23.04 10.74 -18.81
N VAL A 515 23.21 11.33 -20.00
CA VAL A 515 22.10 11.65 -20.92
C VAL A 515 21.38 10.39 -21.41
N ASP A 516 22.12 9.34 -21.77
CA ASP A 516 21.53 8.08 -22.25
C ASP A 516 20.68 7.40 -21.17
N LEU A 517 21.18 7.35 -19.93
CA LEU A 517 20.41 6.85 -18.79
C LEU A 517 19.21 7.73 -18.46
N CYS A 518 19.35 9.06 -18.53
CA CYS A 518 18.21 9.97 -18.34
C CYS A 518 17.12 9.72 -19.38
N ARG A 519 17.48 9.50 -20.65
CA ARG A 519 16.52 9.13 -21.70
C ARG A 519 15.84 7.80 -21.41
N SER A 520 16.61 6.78 -21.00
CA SER A 520 16.07 5.47 -20.61
C SER A 520 15.09 5.57 -19.44
N SER A 521 15.42 6.39 -18.44
CA SER A 521 14.59 6.66 -17.26
C SER A 521 13.30 7.41 -17.64
N LEU A 522 13.40 8.48 -18.44
CA LEU A 522 12.24 9.26 -18.89
C LEU A 522 11.33 8.49 -19.84
N ALA A 523 11.84 7.52 -20.60
CA ALA A 523 11.01 6.61 -21.38
C ALA A 523 10.06 5.77 -20.50
N LYS A 524 10.44 5.51 -19.25
CA LYS A 524 9.65 4.75 -18.26
C LYS A 524 8.80 5.67 -17.38
N ASN A 525 9.31 6.87 -17.04
CA ASN A 525 8.59 7.89 -16.29
C ASN A 525 8.85 9.29 -16.88
N ARG A 526 8.00 9.68 -17.85
CA ARG A 526 8.17 10.88 -18.68
C ARG A 526 8.28 12.19 -17.90
N TYR A 527 7.64 12.25 -16.74
CA TYR A 527 7.52 13.46 -15.93
C TYR A 527 8.28 13.32 -14.60
N HIS A 528 9.38 12.55 -14.59
CA HIS A 528 10.21 12.43 -13.41
C HIS A 528 11.16 13.64 -13.28
N LEU A 529 10.74 14.62 -12.47
CA LEU A 529 11.46 15.89 -12.27
C LEU A 529 12.96 15.72 -11.91
N PRO A 530 13.36 14.83 -10.98
CA PRO A 530 14.78 14.59 -10.71
C PRO A 530 15.59 14.17 -11.95
N THR A 531 15.04 13.30 -12.80
CA THR A 531 15.71 12.91 -14.06
C THR A 531 15.81 14.09 -15.03
N LEU A 532 14.76 14.90 -15.17
CA LEU A 532 14.80 16.10 -16.02
C LEU A 532 15.88 17.08 -15.56
N ARG A 533 16.04 17.27 -14.25
CA ARG A 533 17.08 18.15 -13.67
C ARG A 533 18.48 17.62 -13.99
N ALA A 534 18.74 16.32 -13.81
CA ALA A 534 20.01 15.70 -14.17
C ALA A 534 20.29 15.81 -15.68
N MET A 535 19.27 15.57 -16.51
CA MET A 535 19.36 15.67 -17.96
C MET A 535 19.69 17.09 -18.42
N LEU A 536 19.06 18.10 -17.82
CA LEU A 536 19.34 19.52 -18.11
C LEU A 536 20.82 19.86 -17.84
N ILE A 537 21.35 19.48 -16.67
CA ILE A 537 22.73 19.76 -16.30
C ILE A 537 23.68 19.10 -17.30
N ALA A 538 23.46 17.81 -17.61
CA ALA A 538 24.29 17.08 -18.56
C ALA A 538 24.24 17.69 -19.98
N GLN A 539 23.05 18.01 -20.48
CA GLN A 539 22.86 18.62 -21.80
C GLN A 539 23.53 19.99 -21.90
N PHE A 540 23.37 20.83 -20.87
CA PHE A 540 23.93 22.17 -20.82
C PHE A 540 25.46 22.12 -20.90
N GLU A 541 26.09 21.29 -20.07
CA GLU A 541 27.55 21.18 -20.01
C GLU A 541 28.17 20.47 -21.22
N MET A 542 27.39 19.65 -21.94
CA MET A 542 27.78 19.12 -23.25
C MET A 542 27.65 20.16 -24.38
N GLY A 543 27.08 21.34 -24.12
CA GLY A 543 26.81 22.36 -25.14
C GLY A 543 25.59 22.07 -26.02
N LEU A 544 24.73 21.13 -25.63
CA LEU A 544 23.48 20.77 -26.32
C LEU A 544 22.40 21.83 -26.03
N THR A 545 22.63 23.06 -26.49
CA THR A 545 21.87 24.26 -26.11
C THR A 545 20.36 24.14 -26.39
N ARG A 546 19.99 23.55 -27.54
CA ARG A 546 18.58 23.44 -27.93
C ARG A 546 17.86 22.45 -27.02
N GLU A 547 18.44 21.28 -26.82
CA GLU A 547 17.94 20.21 -25.97
C GLU A 547 17.83 20.67 -24.51
N ALA A 548 18.85 21.38 -24.01
CA ALA A 548 18.82 21.96 -22.66
C ALA A 548 17.66 22.96 -22.48
N ARG A 549 17.40 23.81 -23.48
CA ARG A 549 16.25 24.75 -23.43
C ARG A 549 14.91 24.03 -23.45
N GLU A 550 14.76 22.99 -24.24
CA GLU A 550 13.56 22.15 -24.28
C GLU A 550 13.31 21.47 -22.91
N THR A 551 14.35 20.90 -22.31
CA THR A 551 14.27 20.27 -20.98
C THR A 551 13.94 21.30 -19.90
N PHE A 552 14.57 22.48 -19.92
CA PHE A 552 14.29 23.55 -18.97
C PHE A 552 12.85 24.07 -19.07
N ALA A 553 12.34 24.26 -20.29
CA ALA A 553 10.96 24.66 -20.52
C ALA A 553 9.97 23.65 -19.92
N LEU A 554 10.22 22.35 -20.10
CA LEU A 554 9.40 21.29 -19.51
C LEU A 554 9.45 21.32 -17.97
N ILE A 555 10.62 21.55 -17.36
CA ILE A 555 10.72 21.71 -15.90
C ILE A 555 9.86 22.90 -15.42
N MET A 556 9.91 24.03 -16.12
CA MET A 556 9.12 25.22 -15.75
C MET A 556 7.62 25.04 -15.99
N GLU A 557 7.21 24.30 -17.03
CA GLU A 557 5.80 23.93 -17.25
C GLU A 557 5.27 23.09 -16.08
N MET A 558 6.08 22.15 -15.59
CA MET A 558 5.72 21.26 -14.50
C MET A 558 5.78 21.93 -13.12
N GLN A 559 6.68 22.91 -12.94
CA GLN A 559 6.85 23.64 -11.68
C GLN A 559 6.95 25.15 -11.95
N PRO A 560 5.81 25.85 -12.20
CA PRO A 560 5.81 27.27 -12.53
C PRO A 560 6.43 28.15 -11.43
N ASP A 561 6.28 27.76 -10.17
CA ASP A 561 6.80 28.49 -9.00
C ASP A 561 8.22 28.05 -8.60
N PHE A 562 8.96 27.38 -9.49
CA PHE A 562 10.32 26.91 -9.21
C PHE A 562 11.31 28.08 -9.17
N THR A 563 12.17 28.12 -8.14
CA THR A 563 13.19 29.16 -7.96
C THR A 563 14.51 28.55 -7.51
N LEU A 564 15.62 29.29 -7.65
CA LEU A 564 16.92 28.85 -7.15
C LEU A 564 16.90 28.64 -5.62
N THR A 565 16.19 29.51 -4.88
CA THR A 565 16.04 29.36 -3.42
C THR A 565 15.37 28.03 -3.07
N LYS A 566 14.28 27.66 -3.76
CA LYS A 566 13.60 26.37 -3.54
C LYS A 566 14.48 25.18 -3.95
N TYR A 567 15.26 25.32 -5.02
CA TYR A 567 16.15 24.26 -5.48
C TYR A 567 17.29 23.96 -4.48
N LEU A 568 17.83 25.01 -3.84
CA LEU A 568 18.92 24.92 -2.87
C LEU A 568 18.45 24.70 -1.42
N ALA A 569 17.14 24.83 -1.15
CA ALA A 569 16.57 24.65 0.19
C ALA A 569 16.88 23.28 0.81
N ALA A 570 17.00 22.23 -0.02
CA ALA A 570 17.44 20.90 0.40
C ALA A 570 18.83 20.59 -0.19
N GLY A 571 19.85 20.52 0.67
CA GLY A 571 21.20 20.14 0.27
C GLY A 571 22.02 21.27 -0.38
N SER A 572 21.93 22.50 0.14
CA SER A 572 22.72 23.66 -0.31
C SER A 572 24.23 23.41 -0.30
N HIS A 573 24.73 22.51 0.53
CA HIS A 573 26.15 22.15 0.60
C HIS A 573 26.57 21.03 -0.38
N SER A 574 25.62 20.40 -1.08
CA SER A 574 25.93 19.35 -2.06
C SER A 574 26.59 19.94 -3.31
N ARG A 575 27.73 19.35 -3.72
CA ARG A 575 28.46 19.75 -4.93
C ARG A 575 27.61 19.66 -6.19
N LEU A 576 26.82 18.59 -6.32
CA LEU A 576 25.94 18.37 -7.47
C LEU A 576 24.79 19.39 -7.52
N ARG A 577 24.18 19.71 -6.36
CA ARG A 577 23.16 20.75 -6.27
C ARG A 577 23.72 22.11 -6.63
N GLN A 578 24.89 22.48 -6.09
CA GLN A 578 25.57 23.73 -6.43
C GLN A 578 25.89 23.84 -7.92
N ARG A 579 26.34 22.75 -8.53
CA ARG A 579 26.56 22.66 -9.99
C ARG A 579 25.27 22.90 -10.77
N GLY A 580 24.18 22.23 -10.40
CA GLY A 580 22.89 22.45 -11.03
C GLY A 580 22.33 23.86 -10.85
N ALA A 581 22.56 24.50 -9.70
CA ALA A 581 22.08 25.86 -9.43
C ALA A 581 22.73 26.88 -10.38
N LYS A 582 24.01 26.69 -10.72
CA LYS A 582 24.70 27.50 -11.74
C LYS A 582 24.05 27.34 -13.11
N VAL A 583 23.79 26.10 -13.52
CA VAL A 583 23.11 25.81 -14.79
C VAL A 583 21.71 26.45 -14.83
N PHE A 584 20.93 26.31 -13.75
CA PHE A 584 19.60 26.93 -13.67
C PHE A 584 19.66 28.47 -13.76
N ALA A 585 20.62 29.10 -13.09
CA ALA A 585 20.83 30.55 -13.16
C ALA A 585 21.20 30.99 -14.58
N GLU A 586 22.09 30.26 -15.26
CA GLU A 586 22.50 30.52 -16.64
C GLU A 586 21.35 30.31 -17.64
N MET A 587 20.42 29.41 -17.34
CA MET A 587 19.18 29.21 -18.10
C MET A 587 18.10 30.26 -17.81
N GLY A 588 18.35 31.19 -16.87
CA GLY A 588 17.47 32.33 -16.56
C GLY A 588 16.49 32.10 -15.41
N LEU A 589 16.71 31.07 -14.56
CA LEU A 589 15.90 30.86 -13.37
C LEU A 589 16.12 31.97 -12.33
N GLN A 590 15.04 32.52 -11.78
CA GLN A 590 15.09 33.59 -10.78
C GLN A 590 15.38 33.04 -9.36
N HIS A 591 15.82 33.93 -8.48
CA HIS A 591 16.14 33.63 -7.08
C HIS A 591 14.93 33.21 -6.26
#